data_AF-A0AAW2Z086-F1
#
_entry.id   AF-A0AAW2Z086-F1
#
_cell.length_a   1.000
_cell.length_b   1.000
_cell.length_c   1.000
_cell.angle_alpha   90.00
_cell.angle_beta   90.00
_cell.angle_gamma   90.00
#
_symmetry.space_group_name_H-M   'P 1'
#
loop_
_entity.id
_entity.type
_entity.pdbx_description
1 polymer ?
#
loop_
_entity_poly.entity_id
_entity_poly.type
_entity_poly.pdbx_seq_one_letter_code
_entity_poly.pdbx_strand_id
1 'polypeptide(L)'
;MYYEHMLSQCNDDKESNYDPHFLDDPNMRCGYKRKVMNLPGIISSTIPFVKTKALAEELNEQFRDRHGDRITLTLSKIRNLKKKMLSAAFPDGLYNVHHHYHHGYSSSSAHLNDISMDAACKESAPTDISTVTLAIVYLERLIINGFVDDKNRKLVAATCLFLAFKLNNEITSAQERNKHLGQLMDQLESSIGVNKKQILSNEFTIFANLGFDLVVPMNQLMPHMKRILEEQGIKLEEYMGEAMYEKYVVRRTVL
;
A
#
# COMPACT_ATOMS: atom_id res chain seq x y z
N MET A 1 9.49 -7.50 16.35
CA MET A 1 9.26 -6.56 15.24
C MET A 1 8.86 -7.39 14.05
N TYR A 2 7.68 -7.16 13.48
CA TYR A 2 7.17 -7.88 12.30
C TYR A 2 8.21 -7.89 11.17
N TYR A 3 9.03 -6.84 11.06
CA TYR A 3 10.20 -6.75 10.17
C TYR A 3 11.36 -7.71 10.48
N GLU A 4 11.73 -7.91 11.75
CA GLU A 4 12.74 -8.90 12.15
C GLU A 4 12.23 -10.33 11.84
N HIS A 5 10.93 -10.59 12.02
CA HIS A 5 10.31 -11.85 11.64
C HIS A 5 10.25 -12.05 10.11
N MET A 6 9.94 -10.99 9.34
CA MET A 6 10.01 -11.00 7.88
C MET A 6 11.43 -11.17 7.33
N LEU A 7 12.46 -10.66 8.02
CA LEU A 7 13.87 -10.87 7.67
C LEU A 7 14.34 -12.29 8.02
N SER A 8 13.74 -12.95 9.00
CA SER A 8 14.03 -14.32 9.41
C SER A 8 13.38 -15.37 8.50
N GLN A 9 12.16 -15.12 8.02
CA GLN A 9 11.38 -16.03 7.16
C GLN A 9 11.68 -15.92 5.66
N CYS A 10 12.68 -15.13 5.27
CA CYS A 10 13.05 -14.92 3.86
C CYS A 10 13.84 -16.09 3.23
N ASN A 11 14.06 -17.18 3.98
CA ASN A 11 14.68 -18.42 3.52
C ASN A 11 13.66 -19.46 3.03
N ASP A 12 12.35 -19.20 3.18
CA ASP A 12 11.34 -20.06 2.59
C ASP A 12 11.10 -19.58 1.16
N ASP A 13 11.64 -20.32 0.19
CA ASP A 13 11.24 -20.32 -1.23
C ASP A 13 9.77 -20.78 -1.36
N LYS A 14 8.85 -20.11 -0.68
CA LYS A 14 7.44 -20.18 -1.02
C LYS A 14 7.30 -19.41 -2.32
N GLU A 15 7.32 -20.16 -3.41
CA GLU A 15 7.01 -19.77 -4.78
C GLU A 15 5.53 -19.29 -4.86
N SER A 16 5.24 -18.23 -4.12
CA SER A 16 4.00 -17.47 -4.18
C SER A 16 4.04 -16.75 -5.52
N ASN A 17 3.25 -17.25 -6.47
CA ASN A 17 3.07 -16.78 -7.86
C ASN A 17 2.51 -15.34 -7.96
N TYR A 18 2.77 -14.49 -6.96
CA TYR A 18 2.36 -13.11 -6.89
C TYR A 18 3.49 -12.20 -7.37
N ASP A 19 3.25 -11.53 -8.50
CA ASP A 19 4.13 -10.48 -9.02
C ASP A 19 3.61 -9.09 -8.59
N PRO A 20 4.39 -8.30 -7.81
CA PRO A 20 4.05 -6.94 -7.38
C PRO A 20 3.82 -5.93 -8.52
N HIS A 21 4.25 -6.27 -9.73
CA HIS A 21 4.09 -5.46 -10.93
C HIS A 21 2.91 -5.90 -11.80
N PHE A 22 2.22 -7.00 -11.44
CA PHE A 22 1.13 -7.54 -12.23
C PHE A 22 -0.03 -6.56 -12.36
N LEU A 23 -0.61 -6.07 -11.25
CA LEU A 23 -1.81 -5.23 -11.30
C LEU A 23 -1.53 -3.74 -11.56
N ASP A 24 -0.38 -3.24 -11.13
CA ASP A 24 -0.12 -1.80 -11.14
C ASP A 24 1.35 -1.53 -11.44
N ASP A 25 1.71 -1.75 -12.70
CA ASP A 25 3.04 -1.51 -13.22
C ASP A 25 3.37 0.01 -13.18
N PRO A 26 4.43 0.44 -12.46
CA PRO A 26 4.83 1.84 -12.40
C PRO A 26 5.28 2.40 -13.76
N ASN A 27 5.57 1.55 -14.75
CA ASN A 27 5.85 1.98 -16.12
C ASN A 27 4.57 2.34 -16.90
N MET A 28 3.40 1.90 -16.45
CA MET A 28 2.09 2.24 -17.06
C MET A 28 1.52 3.54 -16.48
N ARG A 29 2.31 4.61 -16.57
CA ARG A 29 1.95 5.97 -16.13
C ARG A 29 1.63 6.90 -17.30
N CYS A 30 1.97 6.52 -18.53
CA CYS A 30 1.81 7.31 -19.73
C CYS A 30 1.21 6.47 -20.87
N GLY A 31 0.39 7.10 -21.72
CA GLY A 31 -0.19 6.48 -22.90
C GLY A 31 0.89 6.03 -23.89
N TYR A 32 0.56 5.04 -24.72
CA TYR A 32 1.51 4.33 -25.59
C TYR A 32 2.10 5.21 -26.70
N LYS A 33 1.46 6.33 -27.05
CA LYS A 33 1.79 7.14 -28.23
C LYS A 33 3.05 8.00 -28.06
N ARG A 34 4.22 7.42 -27.81
CA ARG A 34 5.52 8.09 -27.97
C ARG A 34 5.83 8.19 -29.46
N LYS A 35 5.87 9.41 -30.01
CA LYS A 35 6.29 9.61 -31.41
C LYS A 35 7.81 9.69 -31.45
N VAL A 36 8.45 8.68 -32.03
CA VAL A 36 9.89 8.71 -32.30
C VAL A 36 10.09 9.38 -33.66
N MET A 37 10.95 10.39 -33.69
CA MET A 37 11.38 11.06 -34.91
C MET A 37 12.86 10.73 -35.12
N ASN A 38 13.17 10.17 -36.28
CA ASN A 38 14.55 9.90 -36.67
C ASN A 38 15.02 11.00 -37.61
N LEU A 39 15.81 11.93 -37.08
CA LEU A 39 16.40 13.04 -37.82
C LEU A 39 17.88 12.70 -38.11
N PRO A 40 18.49 13.20 -39.19
CA PRO A 40 19.92 12.98 -39.45
C PRO A 40 20.75 13.54 -38.29
N GLY A 41 21.36 12.65 -37.50
CA GLY A 41 22.20 12.99 -36.34
C GLY A 41 21.51 13.03 -34.97
N ILE A 42 20.16 12.96 -34.89
CA ILE A 42 19.41 12.92 -33.61
C ILE A 42 18.20 12.00 -33.72
N ILE A 43 18.08 11.07 -32.77
CA ILE A 43 16.84 10.35 -32.49
C ILE A 43 16.12 11.11 -31.37
N SER A 44 14.99 11.72 -31.68
CA SER A 44 14.18 12.45 -30.70
C SER A 44 12.86 11.73 -30.47
N SER A 45 12.31 11.85 -29.27
CA SER A 45 11.00 11.30 -28.95
C SER A 45 10.12 12.35 -28.29
N THR A 46 8.90 12.48 -28.77
CA THR A 46 7.90 13.37 -28.19
C THR A 46 6.81 12.54 -27.53
N ILE A 47 6.48 12.88 -26.29
CA ILE A 47 5.31 12.36 -25.58
C ILE A 47 4.21 13.42 -25.76
N PRO A 48 3.20 13.16 -26.59
CA PRO A 48 2.12 14.12 -26.79
C PRO A 48 1.34 14.30 -25.49
N PHE A 49 0.97 15.54 -25.20
CA PHE A 49 0.07 15.83 -24.09
C PHE A 49 -1.31 15.24 -24.39
N VAL A 50 -1.77 14.34 -23.51
CA VAL A 50 -3.10 13.73 -23.60
C VAL A 50 -3.92 14.22 -22.42
N LYS A 51 -5.19 14.59 -22.67
CA LYS A 51 -6.12 14.97 -21.61
C LYS A 51 -6.23 13.83 -20.58
N THR A 52 -6.27 14.17 -19.31
CA THR A 52 -6.29 13.21 -18.18
C THR A 52 -7.36 12.12 -18.30
N LYS A 53 -8.54 12.45 -18.83
CA LYS A 53 -9.63 11.48 -19.09
C LYS A 53 -9.26 10.46 -20.17
N ALA A 54 -8.77 10.94 -21.32
CA ALA A 54 -8.38 10.07 -22.44
C ALA A 54 -7.18 9.17 -22.07
N LEU A 55 -6.24 9.70 -21.26
CA LEU A 55 -5.15 8.91 -20.72
C LEU A 55 -5.65 7.79 -19.79
N ALA A 56 -6.62 8.07 -18.92
CA ALA A 56 -7.18 7.05 -18.04
C ALA A 56 -7.95 5.97 -18.81
N GLU A 57 -8.68 6.33 -19.86
CA GLU A 57 -9.34 5.39 -20.78
C GLU A 57 -8.31 4.48 -21.47
N GLU A 58 -7.27 5.06 -22.05
CA GLU A 58 -6.18 4.33 -22.72
C GLU A 58 -5.45 3.36 -21.76
N LEU A 59 -5.19 3.79 -20.51
CA LEU A 59 -4.56 2.93 -19.51
C LEU A 59 -5.47 1.77 -19.08
N ASN A 60 -6.79 1.99 -19.00
CA ASN A 60 -7.75 0.93 -18.69
C ASN A 60 -7.88 -0.06 -19.86
N GLU A 61 -7.75 0.41 -21.12
CA GLU A 61 -7.68 -0.46 -22.30
C GLU A 61 -6.43 -1.36 -22.25
N GLN A 62 -5.25 -0.78 -22.05
CA GLN A 62 -4.01 -1.55 -21.92
C GLN A 62 -4.07 -2.57 -20.76
N PHE A 63 -4.68 -2.19 -19.65
CA PHE A 63 -4.90 -3.10 -18.52
C PHE A 63 -5.79 -4.28 -18.91
N ARG A 64 -6.89 -4.01 -19.61
CA ARG A 64 -7.80 -5.06 -20.10
C ARG A 64 -7.14 -5.96 -21.15
N ASP A 65 -6.30 -5.40 -22.03
CA ASP A 65 -5.57 -6.18 -23.02
C ASP A 65 -4.53 -7.12 -22.36
N ARG A 66 -3.87 -6.67 -21.29
CA ARG A 66 -2.88 -7.45 -20.55
C ARG A 66 -3.50 -8.56 -19.70
N HIS A 67 -4.60 -8.28 -19.01
CA HIS A 67 -5.20 -9.21 -18.03
C HIS A 67 -6.40 -9.99 -18.57
N GLY A 68 -6.98 -9.58 -19.70
CA GLY A 68 -8.19 -10.15 -20.27
C GLY A 68 -9.37 -10.08 -19.30
N ASP A 69 -10.24 -11.09 -19.39
CA ASP A 69 -11.45 -11.23 -18.55
C ASP A 69 -11.16 -11.79 -17.15
N ARG A 70 -9.89 -12.02 -16.80
CA ARG A 70 -9.52 -12.56 -15.48
C ARG A 70 -9.78 -11.56 -14.35
N ILE A 71 -9.72 -10.26 -14.65
CA ILE A 71 -9.89 -9.18 -13.66
C ILE A 71 -11.12 -8.36 -14.03
N THR A 72 -12.09 -8.33 -13.12
CA THR A 72 -13.35 -7.60 -13.29
C THR A 72 -13.20 -6.08 -13.05
N LEU A 73 -12.19 -5.68 -12.27
CA LEU A 73 -11.95 -4.28 -11.91
C LEU A 73 -11.05 -3.57 -12.92
N THR A 74 -11.32 -2.28 -13.16
CA THR A 74 -10.42 -1.43 -13.95
C THR A 74 -9.25 -0.93 -13.12
N LEU A 75 -8.11 -0.67 -13.76
CA LEU A 75 -6.91 -0.10 -13.13
C LEU A 75 -7.21 1.19 -12.35
N SER A 76 -8.06 2.04 -12.92
CA SER A 76 -8.52 3.28 -12.26
C SER A 76 -9.23 3.01 -10.93
N LYS A 77 -10.08 1.96 -10.85
CA LYS A 77 -10.78 1.58 -9.61
C LYS A 77 -9.80 1.03 -8.58
N ILE A 78 -8.84 0.21 -8.99
CA ILE A 78 -7.80 -0.35 -8.11
C ILE A 78 -6.95 0.78 -7.50
N ARG A 79 -6.43 1.69 -8.33
CA ARG A 79 -5.63 2.85 -7.88
C ARG A 79 -6.41 3.77 -6.93
N ASN A 80 -7.66 4.07 -7.25
CA ASN A 80 -8.52 4.88 -6.38
C ASN A 80 -8.82 4.18 -5.04
N LEU A 81 -8.92 2.85 -5.03
CA LEU A 81 -9.13 2.08 -3.81
C LEU A 81 -7.90 2.06 -2.92
N LYS A 82 -6.70 1.87 -3.49
CA LYS A 82 -5.42 1.99 -2.76
C LYS A 82 -5.25 3.38 -2.14
N LYS A 83 -5.56 4.45 -2.91
CA LYS A 83 -5.56 5.83 -2.39
C LYS A 83 -6.54 6.03 -1.24
N LYS A 84 -7.74 5.43 -1.33
CA LYS A 84 -8.71 5.46 -0.23
C LYS A 84 -8.22 4.75 1.02
N MET A 85 -7.55 3.61 0.89
CA MET A 85 -6.93 2.91 2.02
C MET A 85 -5.84 3.78 2.67
N LEU A 86 -5.03 4.46 1.85
CA LEU A 86 -4.01 5.39 2.35
C LEU A 86 -4.65 6.57 3.10
N SER A 87 -5.70 7.18 2.55
CA SER A 87 -6.43 8.26 3.23
C SER A 87 -7.15 7.80 4.50
N ALA A 88 -7.53 6.52 4.59
CA ALA A 88 -8.15 5.96 5.79
C ALA A 88 -7.12 5.81 6.92
N ALA A 89 -5.91 5.35 6.58
CA ALA A 89 -4.80 5.20 7.51
C ALA A 89 -4.21 6.55 7.93
N PHE A 90 -4.11 7.50 6.99
CA PHE A 90 -3.49 8.81 7.18
C PHE A 90 -4.46 9.94 6.78
N PRO A 91 -5.45 10.26 7.63
CA PRO A 91 -6.44 11.30 7.32
C PRO A 91 -5.83 12.69 7.18
N ASP A 92 -4.75 12.97 7.92
CA ASP A 92 -4.07 14.26 7.92
C ASP A 92 -2.99 14.39 6.82
N GLY A 93 -2.78 13.33 6.02
CA GLY A 93 -1.75 13.28 4.99
C GLY A 93 -0.32 13.26 5.53
N LEU A 94 -0.13 13.23 6.85
CA LEU A 94 1.16 13.10 7.52
C LEU A 94 1.45 11.61 7.75
N TYR A 95 2.49 11.13 7.07
CA TYR A 95 2.96 9.76 7.23
C TYR A 95 3.92 9.71 8.41
N ASN A 96 3.61 8.88 9.40
CA ASN A 96 4.42 8.76 10.61
C ASN A 96 5.73 8.02 10.29
N VAL A 97 6.74 8.75 9.80
CA VAL A 97 8.11 8.21 9.61
C VAL A 97 8.76 7.86 10.97
N HIS A 98 8.28 8.48 12.05
CA HIS A 98 8.96 8.48 13.35
C HIS A 98 8.55 7.41 14.37
N HIS A 99 7.51 6.60 14.11
CA HIS A 99 6.95 5.76 15.17
C HIS A 99 7.71 4.45 15.44
N HIS A 100 8.68 4.05 14.61
CA HIS A 100 9.27 2.70 14.68
C HIS A 100 10.71 2.62 15.24
N TYR A 101 11.41 3.73 15.49
CA TYR A 101 12.83 3.70 15.90
C TYR A 101 13.19 4.43 17.21
N HIS A 102 12.28 5.18 17.83
CA HIS A 102 12.56 5.87 19.10
C HIS A 102 12.24 5.01 20.33
N HIS A 103 13.07 4.01 20.61
CA HIS A 103 13.23 3.47 21.96
C HIS A 103 14.68 3.53 22.48
N GLY A 104 15.57 4.29 21.83
CA GLY A 104 16.98 4.29 22.23
C GLY A 104 17.85 5.52 21.92
N TYR A 105 17.38 6.56 21.22
CA TYR A 105 18.19 7.77 21.03
C TYR A 105 17.35 9.01 21.31
N SER A 106 17.89 9.95 22.07
CA SER A 106 17.42 11.32 22.16
C SER A 106 18.11 12.17 21.08
N SER A 107 17.49 13.32 20.73
CA SER A 107 17.98 14.39 19.81
C SER A 107 17.63 14.14 18.33
N SER A 108 17.14 15.09 17.51
CA SER A 108 17.01 16.54 17.58
C SER A 108 15.80 16.95 16.74
N SER A 109 14.83 17.62 17.38
CA SER A 109 13.70 18.29 16.72
C SER A 109 14.20 19.57 16.06
N ALA A 110 14.13 19.63 14.74
CA ALA A 110 14.26 20.88 13.99
C ALA A 110 13.55 20.76 12.64
N HIS A 111 12.22 20.68 12.68
CA HIS A 111 11.28 21.36 11.77
C HIS A 111 9.89 20.73 11.94
N LEU A 112 8.86 21.58 12.00
CA LEU A 112 7.44 21.30 12.23
C LEU A 112 6.95 21.45 13.68
N ASN A 113 7.35 22.54 14.35
CA ASN A 113 6.47 23.21 15.30
C ASN A 113 6.04 24.53 14.65
N ASP A 114 4.77 24.60 14.23
CA ASP A 114 3.91 25.80 14.27
C ASP A 114 2.73 25.64 13.30
N ILE A 115 1.73 24.81 13.66
CA ILE A 115 0.35 25.02 13.24
C ILE A 115 -0.58 24.69 14.43
N SER A 116 -1.01 25.76 15.10
CA SER A 116 -2.34 25.97 15.71
C SER A 116 -3.06 24.73 16.27
N MET A 117 -3.05 24.58 17.59
CA MET A 117 -4.15 23.98 18.34
C MET A 117 -5.40 24.82 18.09
N ASP A 118 -6.41 24.29 17.40
CA ASP A 118 -7.84 24.62 17.56
C ASP A 118 -8.71 23.81 16.59
N ALA A 119 -8.86 22.53 16.88
CA ALA A 119 -10.05 21.73 16.63
C ALA A 119 -9.91 20.48 17.49
N ALA A 120 -10.98 20.03 18.15
CA ALA A 120 -11.03 18.72 18.77
C ALA A 120 -10.89 17.63 17.69
N CYS A 121 -9.68 17.44 17.16
CA CYS A 121 -9.38 16.42 16.17
C CYS A 121 -9.53 15.08 16.88
N LYS A 122 -10.52 14.29 16.46
CA LYS A 122 -10.61 12.89 16.87
C LYS A 122 -9.24 12.27 16.64
N GLU A 123 -8.64 11.78 17.71
CA GLU A 123 -7.38 11.04 17.66
C GLU A 123 -7.53 9.88 16.66
N SER A 124 -6.72 9.90 15.60
CA SER A 124 -6.71 8.90 14.54
C SER A 124 -5.98 7.64 15.00
N ALA A 125 -6.29 6.48 14.41
CA ALA A 125 -5.57 5.26 14.77
C ALA A 125 -4.10 5.37 14.33
N PRO A 126 -3.12 5.08 15.21
CA PRO A 126 -1.72 5.11 14.84
C PRO A 126 -1.42 3.97 13.86
N THR A 127 -1.37 4.29 12.57
CA THR A 127 -1.13 3.33 11.49
C THR A 127 0.25 3.56 10.89
N ASP A 128 0.95 2.46 10.59
CA ASP A 128 2.26 2.49 9.93
C ASP A 128 2.15 2.22 8.42
N ILE A 129 3.12 2.70 7.65
CA ILE A 129 3.17 2.52 6.19
C ILE A 129 3.26 1.04 5.83
N SER A 130 3.98 0.22 6.62
CA SER A 130 3.98 -1.23 6.42
C SER A 130 2.62 -1.87 6.54
N THR A 131 1.78 -1.40 7.49
CA THR A 131 0.42 -1.90 7.67
C THR A 131 -0.40 -1.68 6.40
N VAL A 132 -0.33 -0.48 5.83
CA VAL A 132 -1.05 -0.17 4.58
C VAL A 132 -0.48 -0.95 3.41
N THR A 133 0.84 -1.06 3.32
CA THR A 133 1.52 -1.84 2.27
C THR A 133 1.09 -3.30 2.31
N LEU A 134 1.06 -3.90 3.49
CA LEU A 134 0.62 -5.28 3.71
C LEU A 134 -0.84 -5.48 3.28
N ALA A 135 -1.71 -4.54 3.66
CA ALA A 135 -3.11 -4.55 3.25
C ALA A 135 -3.29 -4.44 1.72
N ILE A 136 -2.44 -3.67 1.05
CA ILE A 136 -2.44 -3.56 -0.41
C ILE A 136 -2.06 -4.91 -1.04
N VAL A 137 -1.02 -5.58 -0.54
CA VAL A 137 -0.64 -6.91 -1.05
C VAL A 137 -1.78 -7.92 -0.86
N TYR A 138 -2.46 -7.92 0.28
CA TYR A 138 -3.63 -8.78 0.50
C TYR A 138 -4.75 -8.50 -0.49
N LEU A 139 -5.07 -7.22 -0.71
CA LEU A 139 -6.08 -6.81 -1.68
C LEU A 139 -5.71 -7.28 -3.10
N GLU A 140 -4.45 -7.08 -3.51
CA GLU A 140 -4.00 -7.49 -4.84
C GLU A 140 -4.06 -9.01 -5.03
N ARG A 141 -3.63 -9.81 -4.04
CA ARG A 141 -3.78 -11.27 -4.07
C ARG A 141 -5.24 -11.70 -4.24
N LEU A 142 -6.18 -11.05 -3.56
CA LEU A 142 -7.61 -11.35 -3.67
C LEU A 142 -8.19 -10.94 -5.03
N ILE A 143 -7.73 -9.82 -5.60
CA ILE A 143 -8.13 -9.39 -6.95
C ILE A 143 -7.67 -10.41 -7.99
N ILE A 144 -6.41 -10.84 -7.91
CA ILE A 144 -5.81 -11.82 -8.84
C ILE A 144 -6.54 -13.16 -8.78
N ASN A 145 -6.92 -13.60 -7.57
CA ASN A 145 -7.65 -14.83 -7.36
C ASN A 145 -9.17 -14.73 -7.66
N GLY A 146 -9.66 -13.56 -8.10
CA GLY A 146 -11.06 -13.37 -8.49
C GLY A 146 -12.06 -13.23 -7.34
N PHE A 147 -11.58 -12.99 -6.10
CA PHE A 147 -12.45 -12.78 -4.94
C PHE A 147 -12.98 -11.34 -4.83
N VAL A 148 -12.59 -10.44 -5.74
CA VAL A 148 -12.94 -9.02 -5.69
C VAL A 148 -13.67 -8.59 -6.96
N ASP A 149 -14.81 -7.92 -6.76
CA ASP A 149 -15.66 -7.36 -7.80
C ASP A 149 -16.07 -5.91 -7.49
N ASP A 150 -16.87 -5.32 -8.37
CA ASP A 150 -17.32 -3.94 -8.24
C ASP A 150 -18.19 -3.66 -7.00
N LYS A 151 -18.86 -4.69 -6.47
CA LYS A 151 -19.79 -4.58 -5.34
C LYS A 151 -19.06 -4.71 -4.02
N ASN A 152 -18.11 -5.65 -3.93
CA ASN A 152 -17.43 -6.00 -2.70
C ASN A 152 -16.09 -5.28 -2.50
N ARG A 153 -15.48 -4.67 -3.54
CA ARG A 153 -14.12 -4.09 -3.50
C ARG A 153 -13.84 -3.20 -2.28
N LYS A 154 -14.81 -2.39 -1.89
CA LYS A 154 -14.71 -1.49 -0.73
C LYS A 154 -14.61 -2.26 0.58
N LEU A 155 -15.49 -3.25 0.76
CA LEU A 155 -15.53 -4.09 1.95
C LEU A 155 -14.25 -4.93 2.05
N VAL A 156 -13.83 -5.55 0.94
CA VAL A 156 -12.59 -6.33 0.90
C VAL A 156 -11.38 -5.48 1.29
N ALA A 157 -11.22 -4.29 0.69
CA ALA A 157 -10.11 -3.39 1.01
C ALA A 157 -10.10 -2.94 2.47
N ALA A 158 -11.27 -2.57 3.02
CA ALA A 158 -11.40 -2.20 4.43
C ALA A 158 -11.03 -3.36 5.37
N THR A 159 -11.50 -4.57 5.08
CA THR A 159 -11.16 -5.78 5.86
C THR A 159 -9.69 -6.16 5.74
N CYS A 160 -9.06 -5.99 4.58
CA CYS A 160 -7.62 -6.21 4.41
C CYS A 160 -6.79 -5.26 5.27
N LEU A 161 -7.16 -3.97 5.32
CA LEU A 161 -6.49 -2.98 6.18
C LEU A 161 -6.70 -3.31 7.66
N PHE A 162 -7.91 -3.70 8.04
CA PHE A 162 -8.22 -4.13 9.39
C PHE A 162 -7.39 -5.35 9.83
N LEU A 163 -7.27 -6.39 8.99
CA LEU A 163 -6.45 -7.57 9.26
C LEU A 163 -4.97 -7.20 9.38
N ALA A 164 -4.43 -6.42 8.44
CA ALA A 164 -3.05 -5.98 8.49
C ALA A 164 -2.75 -5.19 9.77
N PHE A 165 -3.65 -4.27 10.16
CA PHE A 165 -3.52 -3.49 11.38
C PHE A 165 -3.55 -4.36 12.62
N LYS A 166 -4.44 -5.36 12.66
CA LYS A 166 -4.53 -6.32 13.76
C LYS A 166 -3.23 -7.13 13.94
N LEU A 167 -2.50 -7.40 12.86
CA LEU A 167 -1.23 -8.13 12.89
C LEU A 167 -0.02 -7.27 13.23
N ASN A 168 0.03 -6.02 12.79
CA ASN A 168 1.24 -5.20 12.84
C ASN A 168 1.42 -4.43 14.16
N ASN A 169 0.53 -4.63 15.13
CA ASN A 169 0.56 -3.96 16.43
C ASN A 169 1.17 -4.89 17.48
N GLU A 170 2.50 -4.94 17.56
CA GLU A 170 3.17 -5.91 18.45
C GLU A 170 3.07 -5.56 19.95
N ILE A 171 2.89 -4.30 20.35
CA ILE A 171 2.98 -3.94 21.77
C ILE A 171 2.02 -2.80 22.11
N THR A 172 0.81 -3.15 22.53
CA THR A 172 -0.14 -2.23 23.17
C THR A 172 -1.06 -3.05 24.06
N SER A 173 -1.51 -2.49 25.19
CA SER A 173 -2.45 -3.19 26.08
C SER A 173 -3.72 -3.58 25.30
N ALA A 174 -4.43 -4.62 25.74
CA ALA A 174 -5.67 -5.03 25.06
C ALA A 174 -6.68 -3.87 24.93
N GLN A 175 -6.69 -2.97 25.92
CA GLN A 175 -7.52 -1.78 25.92
C GLN A 175 -7.14 -0.78 24.82
N GLU A 176 -5.85 -0.47 24.69
CA GLU A 176 -5.37 0.45 23.65
C GLU A 176 -5.52 -0.15 22.25
N ARG A 177 -5.29 -1.46 22.09
CA ARG A 177 -5.56 -2.14 20.81
C ARG A 177 -7.03 -2.00 20.40
N ASN A 178 -7.96 -2.23 21.33
CA ASN A 178 -9.39 -2.08 21.06
C ASN A 178 -9.77 -0.64 20.74
N LYS A 179 -9.18 0.35 21.44
CA LYS A 179 -9.33 1.78 21.14
C LYS A 179 -8.87 2.09 19.71
N HIS A 180 -7.65 1.68 19.34
CA HIS A 180 -7.09 1.93 18.01
C HIS A 180 -7.85 1.22 16.88
N LEU A 181 -8.29 -0.02 17.11
CA LEU A 181 -9.16 -0.72 16.16
C LEU A 181 -10.50 0.01 15.99
N GLY A 182 -11.08 0.53 17.08
CA GLY A 182 -12.28 1.35 17.05
C GLY A 182 -12.11 2.61 16.20
N GLN A 183 -11.00 3.33 16.41
CA GLN A 183 -10.63 4.52 15.63
C GLN A 183 -10.44 4.19 14.14
N LEU A 184 -9.71 3.11 13.82
CA LEU A 184 -9.50 2.69 12.43
C LEU A 184 -10.82 2.34 11.74
N MET A 185 -11.72 1.66 12.43
CA MET A 185 -13.04 1.35 11.88
C MET A 185 -13.86 2.63 11.61
N ASP A 186 -13.80 3.63 12.48
CA ASP A 186 -14.45 4.93 12.24
C ASP A 186 -13.84 5.67 11.03
N GLN A 187 -12.52 5.58 10.85
CA GLN A 187 -11.81 6.14 9.69
C GLN A 187 -12.19 5.42 8.40
N LEU A 188 -12.32 4.08 8.42
CA LEU A 188 -12.76 3.26 7.29
C LEU A 188 -14.21 3.57 6.89
N GLU A 189 -15.09 3.78 7.88
CA GLU A 189 -16.47 4.19 7.63
C GLU A 189 -16.52 5.57 6.95
N SER A 190 -15.70 6.52 7.42
CA SER A 190 -15.65 7.88 6.86
C SER A 190 -15.05 7.96 5.45
N SER A 191 -13.98 7.20 5.17
CA SER A 191 -13.21 7.31 3.92
C SER A 191 -13.68 6.35 2.81
N ILE A 192 -14.03 5.11 3.18
CA ILE A 192 -14.41 4.04 2.25
C ILE A 192 -15.93 3.86 2.21
N GLY A 193 -16.62 4.12 3.33
CA GLY A 193 -18.07 3.97 3.47
C GLY A 193 -18.48 2.53 3.81
N VAL A 194 -17.73 1.87 4.69
CA VAL A 194 -17.98 0.48 5.12
C VAL A 194 -18.18 0.45 6.63
N ASN A 195 -19.24 -0.21 7.09
CA ASN A 195 -19.59 -0.25 8.50
C ASN A 195 -18.79 -1.34 9.25
N LYS A 196 -18.52 -1.10 10.55
CA LYS A 196 -17.89 -2.04 11.50
C LYS A 196 -18.47 -3.45 11.43
N LYS A 197 -19.80 -3.57 11.40
CA LYS A 197 -20.48 -4.87 11.35
C LYS A 197 -20.11 -5.66 10.10
N GLN A 198 -20.00 -4.99 8.95
CA GLN A 198 -19.62 -5.62 7.70
C GLN A 198 -18.18 -6.11 7.75
N ILE A 199 -17.26 -5.27 8.25
CA ILE A 199 -15.84 -5.60 8.40
C ILE A 199 -15.68 -6.87 9.25
N LEU A 200 -16.31 -6.90 10.43
CA LEU A 200 -16.23 -8.04 11.35
C LEU A 200 -16.85 -9.31 10.76
N SER A 201 -18.01 -9.19 10.09
CA SER A 201 -18.64 -10.35 9.46
C SER A 201 -17.82 -10.95 8.32
N ASN A 202 -16.98 -10.14 7.67
CA ASN A 202 -16.20 -10.55 6.50
C ASN A 202 -14.75 -10.92 6.86
N GLU A 203 -14.30 -10.62 8.09
CA GLU A 203 -12.92 -10.85 8.55
C GLU A 203 -12.45 -12.28 8.27
N PHE A 204 -13.22 -13.26 8.74
CA PHE A 204 -12.88 -14.67 8.60
C PHE A 204 -12.86 -15.11 7.13
N THR A 205 -13.82 -14.65 6.32
CA THR A 205 -13.90 -14.95 4.89
C THR A 205 -12.66 -14.45 4.15
N ILE A 206 -12.23 -13.22 4.43
CA ILE A 206 -11.02 -12.65 3.80
C ILE A 206 -9.78 -13.40 4.25
N PHE A 207 -9.66 -13.71 5.54
CA PHE A 207 -8.53 -14.48 6.05
C PHE A 207 -8.45 -15.89 5.44
N ALA A 208 -9.60 -16.56 5.26
CA ALA A 208 -9.69 -17.85 4.58
C ALA A 208 -9.34 -17.75 3.08
N ASN A 209 -9.81 -16.71 2.39
CA ASN A 209 -9.48 -16.48 0.97
C ASN A 209 -7.99 -16.13 0.74
N LEU A 210 -7.30 -15.64 1.78
CA LEU A 210 -5.85 -15.47 1.81
C LEU A 210 -5.12 -16.79 2.14
N GLY A 211 -5.84 -17.90 2.29
CA GLY A 211 -5.27 -19.21 2.59
C GLY A 211 -4.73 -19.34 4.01
N PHE A 212 -5.22 -18.52 4.95
CA PHE A 212 -4.69 -18.42 6.31
C PHE A 212 -3.21 -18.02 6.39
N ASP A 213 -2.61 -17.54 5.29
CA ASP A 213 -1.23 -17.09 5.21
C ASP A 213 -1.17 -15.57 5.04
N LEU A 214 -0.84 -14.90 6.14
CA LEU A 214 -0.68 -13.45 6.21
C LEU A 214 0.81 -13.05 6.21
N VAL A 215 1.71 -14.01 5.98
CA VAL A 215 3.12 -13.69 5.79
C VAL A 215 3.31 -13.23 4.34
N VAL A 216 3.90 -12.04 4.18
CA VAL A 216 4.27 -11.51 2.88
C VAL A 216 5.79 -11.38 2.83
N PRO A 217 6.46 -12.06 1.88
CA PRO A 217 7.90 -11.96 1.75
C PRO A 217 8.31 -10.57 1.26
N MET A 218 9.52 -10.16 1.61
CA MET A 218 10.03 -8.81 1.35
C MET A 218 10.08 -8.45 -0.14
N ASN A 219 10.46 -9.39 -1.00
CA ASN A 219 10.45 -9.19 -2.46
C ASN A 219 9.06 -8.76 -2.98
N GLN A 220 7.98 -9.20 -2.34
CA GLN A 220 6.62 -8.83 -2.69
C GLN A 220 6.17 -7.53 -2.04
N LEU A 221 6.53 -7.31 -0.77
CA LEU A 221 6.14 -6.11 -0.01
C LEU A 221 6.86 -4.84 -0.49
N MET A 222 8.18 -4.94 -0.72
CA MET A 222 9.08 -3.80 -0.91
C MET A 222 8.77 -2.95 -2.15
N PRO A 223 8.40 -3.50 -3.32
CA PRO A 223 8.03 -2.69 -4.47
C PRO A 223 6.82 -1.80 -4.19
N HIS A 224 5.82 -2.28 -3.43
CA HIS A 224 4.66 -1.47 -3.06
C HIS A 224 5.02 -0.41 -2.03
N MET A 225 5.81 -0.76 -1.01
CA MET A 225 6.25 0.19 0.01
C MET A 225 7.04 1.35 -0.60
N LYS A 226 7.99 1.02 -1.48
CA LYS A 226 8.79 2.00 -2.21
C LYS A 226 7.92 2.95 -3.02
N ARG A 227 6.91 2.45 -3.74
CA ARG A 227 5.97 3.29 -4.52
C ARG A 227 5.20 4.26 -3.62
N ILE A 228 4.69 3.79 -2.48
CA ILE A 228 3.96 4.64 -1.53
C ILE A 228 4.88 5.73 -1.00
N LEU A 229 6.09 5.38 -0.55
CA LEU A 229 7.07 6.32 -0.01
C LEU A 229 7.50 7.37 -1.05
N GLU A 230 7.79 6.95 -2.29
CA GLU A 230 8.14 7.86 -3.39
C GLU A 230 7.00 8.84 -3.71
N GLU A 231 5.74 8.41 -3.67
CA GLU A 231 4.58 9.28 -3.84
C GLU A 231 4.47 10.34 -2.72
N GLN A 232 5.07 10.08 -1.56
CA GLN A 232 5.14 11.01 -0.43
C GLN A 232 6.46 11.78 -0.35
N GLY A 233 7.39 11.56 -1.28
CA GLY A 233 8.70 12.20 -1.27
C GLY A 233 9.67 11.67 -0.20
N ILE A 234 9.35 10.54 0.43
CA ILE A 234 10.18 9.92 1.47
C ILE A 234 11.10 8.88 0.83
N LYS A 235 12.39 8.89 1.19
CA LYS A 235 13.30 7.83 0.73
C LYS A 235 13.09 6.55 1.53
N LEU A 236 13.21 5.41 0.87
CA LEU A 236 13.09 4.11 1.51
C LEU A 236 14.09 3.92 2.67
N GLU A 237 15.32 4.39 2.48
CA GLU A 237 16.38 4.38 3.48
C GLU A 237 16.02 5.22 4.72
N GLU A 238 15.42 6.39 4.51
CA GLU A 238 14.99 7.28 5.58
C GLU A 238 13.88 6.65 6.44
N TYR A 239 12.94 5.95 5.80
CA TYR A 239 11.86 5.25 6.48
C TYR A 239 12.36 4.00 7.25
N MET A 240 13.23 3.21 6.62
CA MET A 240 13.69 1.94 7.20
C MET A 240 14.85 2.11 8.18
N GLY A 241 15.58 3.21 8.13
CA GLY A 241 16.86 3.36 8.83
C GLY A 241 17.99 2.60 8.15
N GLU A 242 19.21 3.13 8.31
CA GLU A 242 20.43 2.68 7.61
C GLU A 242 20.72 1.18 7.82
N ALA A 243 20.71 0.71 9.07
CA ALA A 243 20.99 -0.69 9.39
C ALA A 243 20.01 -1.70 8.77
N MET A 244 18.72 -1.34 8.67
CA MET A 244 17.71 -2.21 8.06
C MET A 244 17.77 -2.13 6.53
N TYR A 245 18.02 -0.94 6.00
CA TYR A 245 18.19 -0.73 4.57
C TYR A 245 19.42 -1.48 4.02
N GLU A 246 20.54 -1.48 4.75
CA GLU A 246 21.73 -2.26 4.39
C GLU A 246 21.43 -3.76 4.31
N LYS A 247 20.74 -4.33 5.31
CA LYS A 247 20.33 -5.75 5.28
C LYS A 247 19.47 -6.07 4.05
N TYR A 248 18.59 -5.14 3.65
CA TYR A 248 17.75 -5.27 2.46
C TYR A 248 18.58 -5.20 1.16
N VAL A 249 19.47 -4.22 1.03
CA VAL A 249 20.31 -4.02 -0.16
C VAL A 249 21.26 -5.19 -0.35
N VAL A 250 21.98 -5.60 0.69
CA VAL A 250 22.94 -6.71 0.62
C VAL A 250 22.26 -7.99 0.13
N ARG A 251 21.08 -8.33 0.65
CA ARG A 251 20.34 -9.52 0.22
C ARG A 251 19.81 -9.44 -1.22
N ARG A 252 19.50 -8.24 -1.73
CA ARG A 252 19.10 -8.04 -3.13
C ARG A 252 20.26 -8.19 -4.11
N THR A 253 21.50 -7.97 -3.67
CA THR A 253 22.70 -7.98 -4.52
C THR A 253 23.30 -9.38 -4.68
N VAL A 254 22.82 -10.36 -3.90
CA VAL A 254 23.34 -11.75 -3.85
C VAL A 254 22.44 -12.73 -4.62
N LEU A 255 21.39 -12.24 -5.30
CA LEU A 255 20.53 -12.96 -6.25
C LEU A 255 20.73 -12.40 -7.66
#